data_AF-A0A496WS65-F1
#
_entry.id   AF-A0A496WS65-F1
#
_cell.length_a   1.000
_cell.length_b   1.000
_cell.length_c   1.000
_cell.angle_alpha   90.00
_cell.angle_beta   90.00
_cell.angle_gamma   90.00
#
_symmetry.space_group_name_H-M   'P 1'
#
loop_
_entity.id
_entity.type
_entity.pdbx_description
1 polymer ?
#
loop_
_entity_poly.entity_id
_entity_poly.type
_entity_poly.pdbx_seq_one_letter_code
_entity_poly.pdbx_strand_id
1 'polypeptide(L)'
;MCMATPLLFSAFVMNTASHILHGVWRQPDGHQINFNSLDLWVDLAKELEAGLFDAIFFADVTGLYSKYKGSHRKHIEMGLQIPSNDPSVILSALAYN
;
A
#
# COMPACT_ATOMS: atom_id res chain seq x y z
N MET A 1 -11.56 27.09 -27.86
CA MET A 1 -10.72 26.88 -26.66
C MET A 1 -10.13 25.49 -26.71
N CYS A 2 -8.81 25.34 -26.53
CA CYS A 2 -8.21 24.04 -26.26
C CYS A 2 -8.55 23.68 -24.80
N MET A 3 -9.24 22.57 -24.55
CA MET A 3 -9.44 22.09 -23.18
C MET A 3 -8.13 21.47 -22.69
N ALA A 4 -7.66 21.87 -21.51
CA ALA A 4 -6.53 21.22 -20.87
C ALA A 4 -6.92 19.78 -20.51
N THR A 5 -6.04 18.81 -20.79
CA THR A 5 -6.23 17.43 -20.33
C THR A 5 -6.17 17.40 -18.81
N PRO A 6 -7.19 16.84 -18.12
CA PRO A 6 -7.16 16.70 -16.67
C PRO A 6 -5.97 15.86 -16.20
N LEU A 7 -5.45 16.17 -15.00
CA LEU A 7 -4.50 15.29 -14.32
C LEU A 7 -5.25 14.09 -13.77
N LEU A 8 -4.61 12.92 -13.84
CA LEU A 8 -5.09 11.69 -13.21
C LEU A 8 -4.35 11.48 -11.89
N PHE A 9 -5.07 11.21 -10.83
CA PHE A 9 -4.54 10.97 -9.49
C PHE A 9 -4.71 9.50 -9.11
N SER A 10 -3.61 8.88 -8.70
CA SER A 10 -3.62 7.51 -8.18
C SER A 10 -2.98 7.43 -6.81
N ALA A 11 -3.65 6.71 -5.90
CA ALA A 11 -3.10 6.39 -4.59
C ALA A 11 -2.12 5.23 -4.73
N PHE A 12 -0.85 5.47 -4.43
CA PHE A 12 0.20 4.48 -4.58
C PHE A 12 0.45 3.70 -3.28
N VAL A 13 0.01 2.45 -3.25
CA VAL A 13 -0.02 1.60 -2.06
C VAL A 13 0.61 0.23 -2.31
N MET A 14 0.82 -0.53 -1.25
CA MET A 14 1.28 -1.91 -1.30
C MET A 14 0.75 -2.62 -0.06
N ASN A 15 0.33 -3.88 -0.21
CA ASN A 15 -0.27 -4.65 0.88
C ASN A 15 0.81 -5.20 1.85
N THR A 16 1.46 -4.28 2.54
CA THR A 16 2.59 -4.48 3.46
C THR A 16 2.64 -3.35 4.48
N ALA A 17 3.36 -3.54 5.58
CA ALA A 17 3.55 -2.50 6.60
C ALA A 17 4.51 -1.38 6.17
N SER A 18 5.48 -1.65 5.27
CA SER A 18 6.46 -0.64 4.85
C SER A 18 6.73 -0.68 3.34
N HIS A 19 6.10 0.26 2.63
CA HIS A 19 6.17 0.38 1.16
C HIS A 19 7.36 1.24 0.67
N ILE A 20 7.29 2.57 0.81
CA ILE A 20 8.30 3.53 0.30
C ILE A 20 9.01 4.27 1.43
N LEU A 21 8.24 4.89 2.33
CA LEU A 21 8.78 5.60 3.47
C LEU A 21 9.04 4.61 4.61
N HIS A 22 10.26 4.11 4.70
CA HIS A 22 10.57 3.05 5.65
C HIS A 22 10.63 3.53 7.11
N GLY A 23 10.04 2.75 8.01
CA GLY A 23 9.99 3.04 9.45
C GLY A 23 8.84 3.95 9.89
N VAL A 24 8.08 4.56 8.97
CA VAL A 24 6.94 5.44 9.32
C VAL A 24 5.77 4.69 9.96
N TRP A 25 5.72 3.36 9.82
CA TRP A 25 4.77 2.49 10.54
C TRP A 25 4.89 2.59 12.07
N ARG A 26 5.99 3.14 12.58
CA ARG A 26 6.21 3.39 14.02
C ARG A 26 5.57 4.68 14.52
N GLN A 27 5.05 5.52 13.62
CA GLN A 27 4.42 6.77 14.03
C GLN A 27 3.12 6.48 14.78
N PRO A 28 2.79 7.24 15.85
CA PRO A 28 1.61 6.97 16.68
C PRO A 28 0.27 7.04 15.93
N ASP A 29 0.22 7.82 14.86
CA ASP A 29 -0.90 8.00 13.93
C ASP A 29 -0.80 7.11 12.68
N GLY A 30 0.22 6.25 12.61
CA GLY A 30 0.42 5.34 11.50
C GLY A 30 -0.55 4.15 11.56
N HIS A 31 -1.29 3.92 10.47
CA HIS A 31 -2.18 2.76 10.34
C HIS A 31 -1.57 1.59 9.56
N GLN A 32 -0.32 1.70 9.08
CA GLN A 32 0.29 0.72 8.17
C GLN A 32 0.49 -0.65 8.82
N ILE A 33 0.60 -0.73 10.14
CA ILE A 33 0.69 -2.01 10.85
C ILE A 33 -0.58 -2.88 10.70
N ASN A 34 -1.70 -2.25 10.34
CA ASN A 34 -2.99 -2.91 10.13
C ASN A 34 -3.20 -3.36 8.68
N PHE A 35 -2.14 -3.49 7.87
CA PHE A 35 -2.20 -3.90 6.45
C PHE A 35 -2.94 -5.25 6.24
N ASN A 36 -3.04 -6.09 7.26
CA ASN A 36 -3.79 -7.34 7.24
C ASN A 36 -5.28 -7.20 7.62
N SER A 37 -5.75 -5.99 7.94
CA SER A 37 -7.17 -5.68 8.17
C SER A 37 -7.85 -5.34 6.86
N LEU A 38 -9.00 -5.97 6.59
CA LEU A 38 -9.81 -5.64 5.43
C LEU A 38 -10.41 -4.23 5.54
N ASP A 39 -10.81 -3.83 6.75
CA ASP A 39 -11.42 -2.53 7.03
C ASP A 39 -10.49 -1.38 6.63
N LEU A 40 -9.17 -1.51 6.88
CA LEU A 40 -8.18 -0.51 6.47
C LEU A 40 -8.27 -0.19 4.97
N TRP A 41 -8.38 -1.24 4.14
CA TRP A 41 -8.40 -1.09 2.69
C TRP A 41 -9.76 -0.63 2.18
N VAL A 42 -10.85 -1.12 2.76
CA VAL A 42 -12.22 -0.70 2.41
C VAL A 42 -12.43 0.78 2.76
N ASP A 43 -11.99 1.22 3.92
CA ASP A 43 -12.09 2.62 4.34
C ASP A 43 -11.23 3.53 3.46
N LEU A 44 -10.02 3.09 3.10
CA LEU A 44 -9.18 3.80 2.14
C LEU A 44 -9.86 3.94 0.77
N ALA A 45 -10.49 2.87 0.26
CA ALA A 45 -11.17 2.92 -1.04
C ALA A 45 -12.30 3.95 -1.04
N LYS A 46 -13.12 3.96 0.03
CA LYS A 46 -14.20 4.95 0.21
C LYS A 46 -13.68 6.38 0.31
N GLU A 47 -12.58 6.60 1.03
CA GLU A 47 -11.96 7.92 1.16
C GLU A 47 -11.44 8.43 -0.20
N LEU A 48 -10.80 7.57 -0.98
CA LEU A 48 -10.27 7.92 -2.30
C LEU A 48 -11.37 8.20 -3.32
N GLU A 49 -12.45 7.42 -3.32
CA GLU A 49 -13.63 7.69 -4.15
C GLU A 49 -14.28 9.04 -3.79
N ALA A 50 -14.46 9.33 -2.50
CA ALA A 50 -14.95 10.63 -2.05
C ALA A 50 -14.01 11.79 -2.44
N GLY A 51 -12.71 11.51 -2.52
CA GLY A 51 -11.67 12.42 -2.98
C GLY A 51 -11.49 12.53 -4.50
N LEU A 52 -12.31 11.83 -5.30
CA LEU A 52 -12.25 11.81 -6.77
C LEU A 52 -10.91 11.31 -7.35
N PHE A 53 -10.22 10.40 -6.65
CA PHE A 53 -9.07 9.72 -7.22
C PHE A 53 -9.50 8.80 -8.36
N ASP A 54 -8.67 8.71 -9.40
CA ASP A 54 -8.96 7.90 -10.59
C ASP A 54 -8.67 6.41 -10.37
N ALA A 55 -7.70 6.08 -9.52
CA ALA A 55 -7.28 4.70 -9.29
C ALA A 55 -6.55 4.48 -7.96
N ILE A 56 -6.64 3.27 -7.44
CA ILE A 56 -5.72 2.74 -6.43
C ILE A 56 -4.71 1.85 -7.13
N PHE A 57 -3.42 2.19 -7.01
CA PHE A 57 -2.34 1.39 -7.58
C PHE A 57 -1.66 0.57 -6.49
N PHE A 58 -1.84 -0.76 -6.55
CA PHE A 58 -1.15 -1.70 -5.68
C PHE A 58 0.16 -2.17 -6.32
N ALA A 59 1.29 -1.81 -5.73
CA ALA A 59 2.55 -2.50 -5.98
C ALA A 59 2.55 -3.88 -5.29
N ASP A 60 3.40 -4.77 -5.76
CA ASP A 60 3.62 -6.08 -5.13
C ASP A 60 5.03 -6.63 -5.41
N VAL A 61 5.49 -7.52 -4.54
CA VAL A 61 6.67 -8.36 -4.71
C VAL A 61 6.41 -9.76 -4.13
N THR A 62 6.86 -10.80 -4.84
CA THR A 62 6.77 -12.20 -4.36
C THR A 62 8.06 -12.69 -3.69
N GLY A 63 9.08 -11.84 -3.59
CA GLY A 63 10.40 -12.17 -3.08
C GLY A 63 10.93 -11.14 -2.09
N LEU A 64 12.10 -11.44 -1.53
CA LEU A 64 12.79 -10.53 -0.61
C LEU A 64 13.81 -9.67 -1.35
N TYR A 65 14.03 -8.47 -0.84
CA TYR A 65 15.20 -7.68 -1.20
C TYR A 65 16.49 -8.46 -0.96
N SER A 66 17.53 -8.12 -1.74
CA SER A 66 18.85 -8.73 -1.64
C SER A 66 19.41 -8.67 -0.22
N LYS A 67 20.22 -9.66 0.13
CA LYS A 67 20.78 -9.78 1.49
C LYS A 67 21.59 -8.53 1.85
N TYR A 68 21.26 -7.92 2.99
CA TYR A 68 22.09 -6.89 3.59
C TYR A 68 23.05 -7.53 4.58
N LYS A 69 24.36 -7.33 4.40
CA LYS A 69 25.41 -7.99 5.23
C LYS A 69 25.22 -9.51 5.33
N GLY A 70 24.87 -10.16 4.23
CA GLY A 70 24.70 -11.62 4.16
C GLY A 70 23.41 -12.16 4.79
N SER A 71 22.48 -11.32 5.25
CA SER A 71 21.23 -11.75 5.88
C SER A 71 20.02 -10.90 5.45
N HIS A 72 18.82 -11.49 5.52
CA HIS A 72 17.55 -10.75 5.37
C HIS A 72 17.03 -10.20 6.70
N ARG A 73 17.68 -10.52 7.84
CA ARG A 73 17.23 -10.12 9.18
C ARG A 73 16.84 -8.65 9.27
N LYS A 74 17.66 -7.76 8.69
CA LYS A 74 17.40 -6.32 8.75
C LYS A 74 16.12 -5.90 8.00
N HIS A 75 15.80 -6.57 6.89
CA HIS A 75 14.57 -6.32 6.14
C HIS A 75 13.34 -6.73 6.96
N ILE A 76 13.41 -7.88 7.64
CA ILE A 76 12.34 -8.38 8.51
C ILE A 76 12.14 -7.45 9.72
N GLU A 77 13.22 -7.09 10.42
CA GLU A 77 13.16 -6.19 11.58
C GLU A 77 12.58 -4.81 11.24
N MET A 78 12.78 -4.35 10.01
CA MET A 78 12.32 -3.04 9.55
C MET A 78 10.99 -3.09 8.78
N GLY A 79 10.48 -4.29 8.49
CA GLY A 79 9.27 -4.52 7.71
C GLY A 79 9.39 -4.17 6.22
N LEU A 80 10.59 -4.19 5.63
CA LEU A 80 10.86 -3.69 4.27
C LEU A 80 10.20 -4.58 3.20
N GLN A 81 8.97 -4.22 2.81
CA GLN A 81 8.12 -5.00 1.90
C GLN A 81 8.00 -6.49 2.28
N ILE A 82 8.18 -6.79 3.56
CA ILE A 82 7.96 -8.11 4.15
C ILE A 82 7.33 -7.90 5.54
N PRO A 83 6.16 -8.52 5.81
CA PRO A 83 5.36 -9.38 4.93
C PRO A 83 4.75 -8.60 3.73
N SER A 84 4.55 -9.27 2.60
CA SER A 84 3.81 -8.76 1.43
C SER A 84 2.66 -9.72 1.15
N ASN A 85 1.43 -9.26 1.33
CA ASN A 85 0.23 -10.04 1.02
C ASN A 85 -0.18 -9.79 -0.43
N ASP A 86 -0.76 -10.79 -1.09
CA ASP A 86 -1.29 -10.63 -2.45
C ASP A 86 -2.43 -9.58 -2.47
N PRO A 87 -2.28 -8.46 -3.20
CA PRO A 87 -3.31 -7.43 -3.27
C PRO A 87 -4.55 -7.89 -4.06
N SER A 88 -4.43 -8.90 -4.94
CA SER A 88 -5.57 -9.36 -5.76
C SER A 88 -6.70 -9.96 -4.92
N VAL A 89 -6.36 -10.56 -3.77
CA VAL A 89 -7.28 -11.25 -2.86
C VAL A 89 -8.30 -10.28 -2.24
N ILE A 90 -7.93 -9.00 -2.05
CA ILE A 90 -8.81 -8.02 -1.41
C ILE A 90 -9.68 -7.24 -2.40
N LEU A 91 -9.42 -7.32 -3.72
CA LEU A 91 -10.06 -6.45 -4.72
C LEU A 91 -11.59 -6.55 -4.75
N SER A 92 -12.15 -7.74 -4.54
CA SER A 92 -13.61 -7.93 -4.52
C SER A 92 -14.29 -7.19 -3.37
N ALA A 93 -13.62 -7.07 -2.22
CA ALA A 93 -14.12 -6.31 -1.08
C ALA A 93 -14.01 -4.80 -1.31
N LEU A 94 -12.97 -4.34 -2.01
CA LEU A 94 -12.79 -2.91 -2.33
C LEU A 94 -13.78 -2.44 -3.39
N ALA A 95 -14.14 -3.33 -4.32
CA ALA A 95 -15.14 -3.06 -5.35
C ALA A 95 -16.58 -3.22 -4.85
N TYR A 96 -16.77 -3.77 -3.65
CA TYR A 96 -18.09 -3.91 -3.04
C TYR A 96 -18.48 -2.60 -2.36
N ASN A 97 -19.16 -1.74 -3.12
CA ASN A 97 -19.85 -0.55 -2.64
C ASN A 97 -21.34 -0.64 -2.94
#